data_AF-A0A9N8L9X7-F1
#
_entry.id   AF-A0A9N8L9X7-F1
#
_cell.length_a   1.000
_cell.length_b   1.000
_cell.length_c   1.000
_cell.angle_alpha   90.00
_cell.angle_beta   90.00
_cell.angle_gamma   90.00
#
_symmetry.space_group_name_H-M   'P 1'
#
loop_
_entity.id
_entity.type
_entity.pdbx_description
1 polymer ?
#
loop_
_entity_poly.entity_id
_entity_poly.type
_entity_poly.pdbx_seq_one_letter_code
_entity_poly.pdbx_strand_id
1 'polypeptide(L)'
;YGTGLSHFLAWCEDRGVDEELRCPASEELLTRFVAAQAGFYSGDYIAKMISAVGAWHKMFGVPWCFVSGSSLSLALRGAAAMTPASSKRPPRDPYTPAYLRAIKPHFDLRDTKDLAVWACALCAFWGLARIGEVTVPTQKTYDPAVHISRAGWALRPPSPGSTAAGTLRLPWTKTTRSAGAVVVLSVQDVDLCPVSALSAHLTTSALPDSSALFAYSQGNKRVPLSRSVFLSRLRRAAEAAALPTLHGHSFRIGGCTELLLRGAAIEDVKAHGRWRSDAWTVYVRDHAGVFSDRLSVAP
;
A
#
# COMPACT_ATOMS: atom_id res chain seq x y z
N TYR A 1 8.85 -3.35 16.71
CA TYR A 1 8.99 -4.27 17.86
C TYR A 1 9.65 -3.57 19.04
N GLY A 2 10.87 -3.04 18.90
CA GLY A 2 11.57 -2.30 19.97
C GLY A 2 10.71 -1.32 20.78
N THR A 3 10.07 -0.34 20.14
CA THR A 3 9.22 0.64 20.84
C THR A 3 8.09 0.01 21.67
N GLY A 4 7.43 -1.02 21.15
CA GLY A 4 6.33 -1.67 21.87
C GLY A 4 6.80 -2.45 23.10
N LEU A 5 7.99 -3.07 23.02
CA LEU A 5 8.63 -3.69 24.17
C LEU A 5 9.08 -2.64 25.20
N SER A 6 9.64 -1.51 24.75
CA SER A 6 10.03 -0.41 25.63
C SER A 6 8.85 0.13 26.45
N HIS A 7 7.66 0.26 25.85
CA HIS A 7 6.45 0.65 26.60
C HIS A 7 6.10 -0.34 27.72
N PHE A 8 6.21 -1.64 27.45
CA PHE A 8 5.93 -2.67 28.44
C PHE A 8 6.96 -2.63 29.58
N LEU A 9 8.26 -2.59 29.26
CA LEU A 9 9.32 -2.56 30.27
C LEU A 9 9.28 -1.30 31.12
N ALA A 10 9.08 -0.13 30.50
CA ALA A 10 8.93 1.13 31.22
C ALA A 10 7.71 1.13 32.14
N TRP A 11 6.59 0.53 31.71
CA TRP A 11 5.42 0.36 32.56
C TRP A 11 5.69 -0.61 33.72
N CYS A 12 6.41 -1.71 33.49
CA CYS A 12 6.81 -2.63 34.56
C CYS A 12 7.72 -1.93 35.59
N GLU A 13 8.66 -1.11 35.14
CA GLU A 13 9.55 -0.33 35.99
C GLU A 13 8.77 0.70 36.84
N ASP A 14 7.88 1.48 36.23
CA ASP A 14 6.99 2.44 36.92
C ASP A 14 6.13 1.76 38.00
N ARG A 15 5.75 0.50 37.79
CA ARG A 15 4.92 -0.27 38.72
C ARG A 15 5.70 -1.16 39.69
N GLY A 16 7.04 -1.09 39.68
CA GLY A 16 7.89 -1.90 40.56
C GLY A 16 7.74 -3.41 40.34
N VAL A 17 7.48 -3.85 39.10
CA VAL A 17 7.39 -5.28 38.76
C VAL A 17 8.81 -5.84 38.66
N ASP A 18 9.12 -6.86 39.47
CA ASP A 18 10.43 -7.53 39.46
C ASP A 18 10.81 -8.04 38.07
N GLU A 19 12.10 -7.94 37.71
CA GLU A 19 12.60 -8.33 36.39
C GLU A 19 12.32 -9.80 36.05
N GLU A 20 12.39 -10.68 37.05
CA GLU A 20 12.12 -12.12 36.93
C GLU A 20 10.68 -12.41 36.50
N LEU A 21 9.73 -11.50 36.79
CA LEU A 21 8.32 -11.63 36.41
C LEU A 21 8.01 -11.07 35.02
N ARG A 22 8.96 -10.38 34.39
CA ARG A 22 8.76 -9.75 33.07
C ARG A 22 8.96 -10.74 31.91
N CYS A 23 9.71 -11.82 32.13
CA CYS A 23 9.92 -12.89 31.15
C CYS A 23 10.21 -14.23 31.87
N PRO A 24 9.25 -15.17 31.95
CA PRO A 24 7.93 -15.14 31.32
C PRO A 24 6.96 -14.16 31.98
N ALA A 25 6.41 -13.23 31.20
CA ALA A 25 5.27 -12.41 31.60
C ALA A 25 4.02 -13.27 31.73
N SER A 26 3.37 -13.21 32.90
CA SER A 26 2.10 -13.88 33.11
C SER A 26 0.98 -13.24 32.29
N GLU A 27 -0.07 -14.00 32.01
CA GLU A 27 -1.26 -13.46 31.34
C GLU A 27 -1.88 -12.29 32.13
N GLU A 28 -1.89 -12.39 33.45
CA GLU A 28 -2.39 -11.34 34.33
C GLU A 28 -1.57 -10.05 34.18
N LEU A 29 -0.24 -10.14 34.16
CA LEU A 29 0.63 -8.98 33.99
C LEU A 29 0.37 -8.29 32.65
N LEU A 30 0.28 -9.06 31.56
CA LEU A 30 -0.02 -8.54 30.24
C LEU A 30 -1.41 -7.91 30.18
N THR A 31 -2.40 -8.50 30.86
CA THR A 31 -3.77 -7.97 30.94
C THR A 31 -3.80 -6.62 31.66
N ARG A 32 -3.09 -6.50 32.79
CA ARG A 32 -2.93 -5.24 33.53
C ARG A 32 -2.23 -4.18 32.68
N PHE A 33 -1.20 -4.56 31.93
CA PHE A 33 -0.54 -3.66 30.99
C PHE A 33 -1.50 -3.17 29.91
N VAL A 34 -2.25 -4.06 29.25
CA VAL A 34 -3.27 -3.69 28.24
C VAL A 34 -4.29 -2.71 28.82
N ALA A 35 -4.82 -3.01 30.01
CA ALA A 35 -5.80 -2.15 30.68
C ALA A 35 -5.22 -0.76 30.97
N ALA A 36 -3.96 -0.66 31.38
CA ALA A 36 -3.28 0.62 31.63
C ALA A 36 -3.07 1.45 30.35
N GLN A 37 -2.98 0.82 29.17
CA GLN A 37 -2.83 1.52 27.90
C GLN A 37 -4.17 1.91 27.25
N ALA A 38 -5.27 1.27 27.65
CA ALA A 38 -6.60 1.49 27.09
C ALA A 38 -7.04 2.95 27.30
N GLY A 39 -7.63 3.56 26.26
CA GLY A 39 -8.03 4.98 26.29
C GLY A 39 -6.89 5.99 26.07
N PHE A 40 -5.63 5.55 26.04
CA PHE A 40 -4.49 6.40 25.65
C PHE A 40 -4.04 6.10 24.22
N TYR A 41 -4.05 4.83 23.83
CA TYR A 41 -3.59 4.36 22.52
C TYR A 41 -4.72 3.66 21.76
N SER A 42 -4.55 3.53 20.44
CA SER A 42 -5.45 2.68 19.66
C SER A 42 -5.27 1.21 20.02
N GLY A 43 -6.36 0.43 19.99
CA GLY A 43 -6.30 -1.02 20.20
C GLY A 43 -5.29 -1.71 19.28
N ASP A 44 -5.20 -1.28 18.02
CA ASP A 44 -4.20 -1.72 17.04
C ASP A 44 -2.76 -1.52 17.52
N TYR A 45 -2.47 -0.41 18.19
CA TYR A 45 -1.13 -0.13 18.70
C TYR A 45 -0.83 -0.95 19.96
N ILE A 46 -1.81 -1.08 20.87
CA ILE A 46 -1.69 -1.92 22.07
C ILE A 46 -1.46 -3.39 21.69
N ALA A 47 -2.21 -3.92 20.71
CA ALA A 47 -2.01 -5.26 20.19
C ALA A 47 -0.60 -5.46 19.59
N LYS A 48 -0.02 -4.42 18.98
CA LYS A 48 1.38 -4.44 18.51
C LYS A 48 2.39 -4.43 19.65
N MET A 49 2.11 -3.75 20.76
CA MET A 49 2.94 -3.81 21.97
C MET A 49 2.96 -5.25 22.52
N ILE A 50 1.79 -5.87 22.69
CA ILE A 50 1.69 -7.27 23.15
C ILE A 50 2.37 -8.23 22.18
N SER A 51 2.21 -8.02 20.88
CA SER A 51 2.93 -8.81 19.87
C SER A 51 4.45 -8.65 19.98
N ALA A 52 4.94 -7.49 20.44
CA ALA A 52 6.36 -7.27 20.68
C ALA A 52 6.89 -7.96 21.92
N VAL A 53 6.11 -7.96 23.01
CA VAL A 53 6.42 -8.75 24.20
C VAL A 53 6.45 -10.24 23.83
N GLY A 54 5.49 -10.72 23.03
CA GLY A 54 5.48 -12.12 22.58
C GLY A 54 6.61 -12.50 21.63
N ALA A 55 7.04 -11.58 20.76
CA ALA A 55 8.24 -11.79 19.94
C ALA A 55 9.50 -11.89 20.80
N TRP A 56 9.61 -11.04 21.84
CA TRP A 56 10.70 -11.08 22.80
C TRP A 56 10.76 -12.44 23.53
N HIS A 57 9.63 -12.93 24.04
CA HIS A 57 9.57 -14.24 24.71
C HIS A 57 10.04 -15.38 23.79
N LYS A 58 9.51 -15.42 22.57
CA LYS A 58 9.87 -16.46 21.58
C LYS A 58 11.36 -16.42 21.20
N MET A 59 11.94 -15.23 21.09
CA MET A 59 13.36 -15.07 20.76
C MET A 59 14.28 -15.65 21.82
N PHE A 60 13.86 -15.64 23.09
CA PHE A 60 14.60 -16.22 24.21
C PHE A 60 14.14 -17.64 24.59
N GLY A 61 13.34 -18.30 23.74
CA GLY A 61 12.89 -19.67 23.98
C GLY A 61 11.89 -19.82 25.13
N VAL A 62 11.29 -18.72 25.60
CA VAL A 62 10.34 -18.71 26.71
C VAL A 62 8.91 -18.96 26.18
N PRO A 63 8.10 -19.82 26.84
CA PRO A 63 6.72 -20.06 26.46
C PRO A 63 5.90 -18.76 26.39
N TRP A 64 5.08 -18.62 25.34
CA TRP A 64 4.20 -17.47 25.16
C TRP A 64 2.77 -17.82 25.59
N CYS A 65 2.24 -17.09 26.58
CA CYS A 65 0.99 -17.41 27.27
C CYS A 65 -0.30 -16.94 26.57
N PHE A 66 -0.23 -16.32 25.38
CA PHE A 66 -1.43 -15.84 24.69
C PHE A 66 -2.24 -16.99 24.08
N VAL A 67 -3.51 -17.08 24.48
CA VAL A 67 -4.49 -18.02 23.93
C VAL A 67 -5.72 -17.26 23.44
N SER A 68 -6.34 -17.71 22.35
CA SER A 68 -7.60 -17.12 21.88
C SER A 68 -8.71 -17.29 22.92
N GLY A 69 -9.48 -16.24 23.20
CA GLY A 69 -10.55 -16.26 24.20
C GLY A 69 -10.09 -16.09 25.65
N SER A 70 -8.79 -15.94 25.90
CA SER A 70 -8.23 -15.73 27.23
C SER A 70 -8.55 -14.33 27.80
N SER A 71 -8.22 -14.09 29.07
CA SER A 71 -8.37 -12.77 29.73
C SER A 71 -7.63 -11.67 28.98
N LEU A 72 -6.42 -11.95 28.49
CA LEU A 72 -5.65 -11.03 27.66
C LEU A 72 -6.35 -10.75 26.31
N SER A 73 -6.96 -11.76 25.70
CA SER A 73 -7.75 -11.60 24.47
C SER A 73 -8.98 -10.69 24.71
N LEU A 74 -9.68 -10.87 25.83
CA LEU A 74 -10.79 -10.01 26.26
C LEU A 74 -10.33 -8.57 26.52
N ALA A 75 -9.21 -8.39 27.22
CA ALA A 75 -8.65 -7.08 27.51
C ALA A 75 -8.26 -6.32 26.24
N LEU A 76 -7.68 -7.00 25.24
CA LEU A 76 -7.37 -6.39 23.94
C LEU A 76 -8.64 -5.94 23.20
N ARG A 77 -9.73 -6.72 23.29
CA ARG A 77 -11.03 -6.31 22.73
C ARG A 77 -11.58 -5.07 23.44
N GLY A 78 -11.52 -5.04 24.77
CA GLY A 78 -11.90 -3.86 25.57
C GLY A 78 -11.08 -2.62 25.20
N ALA A 79 -9.75 -2.77 25.11
CA ALA A 79 -8.85 -1.69 24.71
C ALA A 79 -9.14 -1.19 23.28
N ALA A 80 -9.50 -2.08 22.36
CA ALA A 80 -9.94 -1.69 21.02
C ALA A 80 -11.24 -0.88 21.05
N ALA A 81 -12.24 -1.28 21.84
CA ALA A 81 -13.48 -0.53 22.02
C ALA A 81 -13.23 0.87 22.63
N MET A 82 -12.25 0.98 23.53
CA MET A 82 -11.81 2.23 24.16
C MET A 82 -10.86 3.07 23.29
N THR A 83 -10.64 2.71 22.02
CA THR A 83 -9.76 3.48 21.13
C THR A 83 -10.20 4.96 21.11
N PRO A 84 -9.31 5.90 21.48
CA PRO A 84 -9.65 7.32 21.51
C PRO A 84 -10.10 7.84 20.16
N ALA A 85 -11.06 8.77 20.15
CA ALA A 85 -11.51 9.41 18.91
C ALA A 85 -10.35 10.08 18.16
N SER A 86 -9.41 10.69 18.88
CA SER A 86 -8.16 11.28 18.34
C SER A 86 -7.26 10.27 17.62
N SER A 87 -7.39 8.97 17.94
CA SER A 87 -6.63 7.88 17.32
C SER A 87 -7.37 7.20 16.16
N LYS A 88 -8.65 7.53 15.94
CA LYS A 88 -9.42 7.04 14.79
C LYS A 88 -9.17 7.96 13.60
N ARG A 89 -8.72 7.38 12.49
CA ARG A 89 -8.55 8.12 11.23
C ARG A 89 -9.74 7.83 10.31
N PRO A 90 -10.29 8.85 9.62
CA PRO A 90 -11.32 8.60 8.63
C PRO A 90 -10.80 7.67 7.53
N PRO A 91 -11.69 6.90 6.87
CA PRO A 91 -11.35 6.18 5.65
C PRO A 91 -10.71 7.14 4.63
N ARG A 92 -9.66 6.67 3.95
CA ARG A 92 -9.01 7.48 2.92
C ARG A 92 -9.85 7.44 1.64
N ASP A 93 -10.01 8.60 1.03
CA ASP A 93 -10.64 8.72 -0.28
C ASP A 93 -9.82 8.01 -1.37
N PRO A 94 -10.49 7.37 -2.34
CA PRO A 94 -9.86 6.71 -3.47
C PRO A 94 -9.45 7.71 -4.57
N TYR A 95 -8.41 7.39 -5.34
CA TYR A 95 -8.34 7.93 -6.70
C TYR A 95 -9.48 7.30 -7.52
N THR A 96 -10.12 8.06 -8.40
CA THR A 96 -11.15 7.54 -9.33
C THR A 96 -10.79 7.94 -10.76
N PRO A 97 -11.36 7.31 -11.80
CA PRO A 97 -11.18 7.78 -13.17
C PRO A 97 -11.58 9.25 -13.33
N ALA A 98 -12.66 9.68 -12.70
CA ALA A 98 -13.10 11.08 -12.71
C ALA A 98 -12.04 12.01 -12.08
N TYR A 99 -11.49 11.64 -10.92
CA TYR A 99 -10.41 12.40 -10.28
C TYR A 99 -9.17 12.47 -11.18
N LEU A 100 -8.75 11.33 -11.74
CA LEU A 100 -7.58 11.27 -12.63
C LEU A 100 -7.78 12.14 -13.87
N ARG A 101 -8.95 12.10 -14.50
CA ARG A 101 -9.31 12.98 -15.62
C ARG A 101 -9.28 14.45 -15.24
N ALA A 102 -9.79 14.80 -14.05
CA ALA A 102 -9.80 16.18 -13.58
C ALA A 102 -8.40 16.75 -13.33
N ILE A 103 -7.45 15.94 -12.83
CA ILE A 103 -6.07 16.43 -12.61
C ILE A 103 -5.20 16.39 -13.88
N LYS A 104 -5.56 15.60 -14.89
CA LYS A 104 -4.76 15.39 -16.11
C LYS A 104 -4.42 16.69 -16.87
N PRO A 105 -5.34 17.66 -17.08
CA PRO A 105 -5.03 18.93 -17.75
C PRO A 105 -3.93 19.75 -17.06
N HIS A 106 -3.66 19.48 -15.78
CA HIS A 106 -2.63 20.17 -15.02
C HIS A 106 -1.25 19.50 -15.12
N PHE A 107 -1.03 18.59 -16.07
CA PHE A 107 0.27 17.99 -16.41
C PHE A 107 0.72 18.46 -17.81
N ASP A 108 1.99 18.80 -17.97
CA ASP A 108 2.58 18.95 -19.31
C ASP A 108 3.17 17.60 -19.76
N LEU A 109 2.42 16.85 -20.56
CA LEU A 109 2.85 15.50 -21.01
C LEU A 109 3.99 15.53 -22.04
N ARG A 110 4.47 16.71 -22.44
CA ARG A 110 5.72 16.86 -23.22
C ARG A 110 6.95 16.95 -22.32
N ASP A 111 6.76 17.36 -21.06
CA ASP A 111 7.80 17.32 -20.04
C ASP A 111 8.01 15.87 -19.56
N THR A 112 9.26 15.44 -19.57
CA THR A 112 9.66 14.06 -19.26
C THR A 112 9.29 13.64 -17.84
N LYS A 113 9.34 14.57 -16.88
CA LYS A 113 9.03 14.33 -15.48
C LYS A 113 7.52 14.21 -15.28
N ASP A 114 6.74 15.14 -15.84
CA ASP A 114 5.29 15.09 -15.77
C ASP A 114 4.74 13.84 -16.44
N LEU A 115 5.28 13.46 -17.60
CA LEU A 115 4.94 12.20 -18.27
C LEU A 115 5.30 10.97 -17.42
N ALA A 116 6.47 10.96 -16.75
CA ALA A 116 6.85 9.88 -15.84
C ALA A 116 5.91 9.76 -14.64
N VAL A 117 5.53 10.89 -14.03
CA VAL A 117 4.58 10.93 -12.91
C VAL A 117 3.21 10.44 -13.37
N TRP A 118 2.75 10.89 -14.53
CA TRP A 118 1.45 10.49 -15.08
C TRP A 118 1.39 8.99 -15.40
N ALA A 119 2.40 8.47 -16.10
CA ALA A 119 2.51 7.03 -16.36
C ALA A 119 2.58 6.22 -15.06
N CYS A 120 3.35 6.67 -14.08
CA CYS A 120 3.45 6.02 -12.76
C CYS A 120 2.09 6.00 -12.04
N ALA A 121 1.32 7.09 -12.11
CA ALA A 121 -0.01 7.17 -11.50
C ALA A 121 -0.98 6.16 -12.12
N LEU A 122 -1.01 6.04 -13.45
CA LEU A 122 -1.87 5.09 -14.14
C LEU A 122 -1.45 3.64 -13.87
N CYS A 123 -0.15 3.34 -13.88
CA CYS A 123 0.35 2.00 -13.51
C CYS A 123 0.04 1.66 -12.05
N ALA A 124 0.15 2.63 -11.12
CA ALA A 124 -0.19 2.43 -9.72
C ALA A 124 -1.68 2.14 -9.52
N PHE A 125 -2.54 2.90 -10.23
CA PHE A 125 -3.98 2.74 -10.21
C PHE A 125 -4.41 1.37 -10.77
N TRP A 126 -4.11 1.10 -12.03
CA TRP A 126 -4.58 -0.11 -12.73
C TRP A 126 -3.83 -1.38 -12.33
N GLY A 127 -2.57 -1.26 -11.86
CA GLY A 127 -1.77 -2.39 -11.39
C GLY A 127 -1.94 -2.71 -9.90
N LEU A 128 -2.81 -1.97 -9.19
CA LEU A 128 -3.00 -2.07 -7.75
C LEU A 128 -1.67 -1.99 -6.97
N ALA A 129 -0.72 -1.21 -7.50
CA ALA A 129 0.64 -1.20 -6.99
C ALA A 129 0.72 -0.42 -5.68
N ARG A 130 1.58 -0.87 -4.78
CA ARG A 130 2.02 0.01 -3.68
C ARG A 130 2.97 1.03 -4.30
N ILE A 131 2.91 2.28 -3.86
CA ILE A 131 3.79 3.33 -4.42
C ILE A 131 5.27 3.00 -4.29
N GLY A 132 5.69 2.31 -3.23
CA GLY A 132 7.08 1.85 -3.10
C GLY A 132 7.50 0.73 -4.07
N GLU A 133 6.56 0.09 -4.76
CA GLU A 133 6.83 -0.91 -5.82
C GLU A 133 7.14 -0.22 -7.16
N VAL A 134 6.70 1.03 -7.35
CA VAL A 134 6.80 1.79 -8.62
C VAL A 134 7.54 3.13 -8.48
N THR A 135 8.12 3.42 -7.31
CA THR A 135 8.95 4.61 -7.06
C THR A 135 10.15 4.21 -6.20
N VAL A 136 11.17 5.06 -6.17
CA VAL A 136 12.31 4.90 -5.25
C VAL A 136 12.13 5.73 -3.97
N PRO A 137 12.75 5.34 -2.83
CA PRO A 137 12.68 6.12 -1.60
C PRO A 137 13.18 7.56 -1.79
N THR A 138 14.32 7.71 -2.46
CA THR A 138 14.94 8.99 -2.81
C THR A 138 15.56 8.90 -4.21
N GLN A 139 15.85 10.05 -4.83
CA GLN A 139 16.48 10.09 -6.17
C GLN A 139 17.91 9.53 -6.20
N LYS A 140 18.51 9.24 -5.03
CA LYS A 140 19.88 8.70 -4.89
C LYS A 140 19.94 7.22 -4.53
N THR A 141 18.80 6.60 -4.20
CA THR A 141 18.74 5.25 -3.62
C THR A 141 18.10 4.26 -4.59
N TYR A 142 18.29 4.44 -5.89
CA TYR A 142 17.89 3.43 -6.85
C TYR A 142 18.80 2.21 -6.72
N ASP A 143 18.19 1.04 -6.74
CA ASP A 143 18.85 -0.25 -6.62
C ASP A 143 18.02 -1.26 -7.44
N PRO A 144 18.56 -1.81 -8.54
CA PRO A 144 17.83 -2.73 -9.41
C PRO A 144 17.46 -4.07 -8.74
N ALA A 145 18.08 -4.42 -7.61
CA ALA A 145 17.74 -5.64 -6.86
C ALA A 145 16.40 -5.52 -6.12
N VAL A 146 15.94 -4.28 -5.85
CA VAL A 146 14.70 -4.04 -5.09
C VAL A 146 13.73 -3.07 -5.76
N HIS A 147 14.18 -2.29 -6.74
CA HIS A 147 13.36 -1.35 -7.48
C HIS A 147 13.24 -1.77 -8.94
N ILE A 148 12.02 -1.70 -9.49
CA ILE A 148 11.77 -2.06 -10.88
C ILE A 148 12.57 -1.17 -11.84
N SER A 149 13.30 -1.81 -12.75
CA SER A 149 14.00 -1.18 -13.85
C SER A 149 13.13 -1.14 -15.11
N ARG A 150 13.59 -0.44 -16.14
CA ARG A 150 12.95 -0.45 -17.46
C ARG A 150 12.96 -1.83 -18.11
N ALA A 151 14.01 -2.64 -17.89
CA ALA A 151 14.04 -4.06 -18.30
C ALA A 151 12.93 -4.90 -17.65
N GLY A 152 12.35 -4.44 -16.53
CA GLY A 152 11.22 -5.08 -15.87
C GLY A 152 9.88 -4.87 -16.59
N TRP A 153 9.82 -4.01 -17.61
CA TRP A 153 8.64 -3.80 -18.46
C TRP A 153 8.69 -4.68 -19.70
N ALA A 154 7.57 -5.32 -20.02
CA ALA A 154 7.37 -5.96 -21.32
C ALA A 154 5.96 -5.74 -21.84
N LEU A 155 5.86 -5.34 -23.11
CA LEU A 155 4.60 -5.28 -23.84
C LEU A 155 4.31 -6.65 -24.46
N ARG A 156 3.11 -7.18 -24.16
CA ARG A 156 2.55 -8.36 -24.81
C ARG A 156 1.63 -7.88 -25.95
N PRO A 157 1.98 -8.16 -27.22
CA PRO A 157 1.12 -7.83 -28.35
C PRO A 157 -0.21 -8.58 -28.26
N PRO A 158 -1.28 -8.07 -28.90
CA PRO A 158 -2.55 -8.77 -28.96
C PRO A 158 -2.39 -10.11 -29.69
N SER A 159 -3.18 -11.09 -29.28
CA SER A 159 -3.29 -12.40 -29.96
C SER A 159 -4.77 -12.68 -30.25
N PRO A 160 -5.13 -13.63 -31.14
CA PRO A 160 -6.52 -13.97 -31.37
C PRO A 160 -7.26 -14.25 -30.05
N GLY A 161 -8.32 -13.49 -29.75
CA GLY A 161 -9.07 -13.58 -28.51
C GLY A 161 -8.46 -12.88 -27.28
N SER A 162 -7.36 -12.13 -27.42
CA SER A 162 -6.69 -11.43 -26.32
C SER A 162 -6.26 -10.01 -26.70
N THR A 163 -6.56 -9.05 -25.83
CA THR A 163 -6.11 -7.67 -25.99
C THR A 163 -4.62 -7.52 -25.64
N ALA A 164 -3.99 -6.48 -26.18
CA ALA A 164 -2.63 -6.14 -25.78
C ALA A 164 -2.56 -5.87 -24.27
N ALA A 165 -1.45 -6.22 -23.65
CA ALA A 165 -1.24 -6.03 -22.22
C ALA A 165 0.22 -5.71 -21.91
N GLY A 166 0.44 -4.95 -20.85
CA GLY A 166 1.73 -4.70 -20.26
C GLY A 166 2.02 -5.65 -19.10
N THR A 167 3.29 -5.92 -18.83
CA THR A 167 3.73 -6.63 -17.63
C THR A 167 4.84 -5.87 -16.93
N LEU A 168 4.73 -5.74 -15.61
CA LEU A 168 5.77 -5.22 -14.74
C LEU A 168 6.31 -6.35 -13.88
N ARG A 169 7.59 -6.69 -14.04
CA ARG A 169 8.32 -7.67 -13.22
C ARG A 169 8.99 -6.93 -12.07
N LEU A 170 8.34 -6.92 -10.92
CA LEU A 170 8.85 -6.34 -9.70
C LEU A 170 9.96 -7.24 -9.14
N PRO A 171 11.19 -6.75 -8.93
CA PRO A 171 12.27 -7.57 -8.37
C PRO A 171 12.08 -7.85 -6.88
N TRP A 172 11.33 -6.99 -6.18
CA TRP A 172 11.07 -7.16 -4.75
C TRP A 172 9.67 -6.72 -4.34
N THR A 173 9.06 -7.45 -3.40
CA THR A 173 7.88 -6.97 -2.66
C THR A 173 7.98 -7.28 -1.18
N LYS A 174 7.20 -6.59 -0.35
CA LYS A 174 7.17 -6.81 1.12
C LYS A 174 6.90 -8.28 1.49
N THR A 175 6.05 -8.96 0.71
CA THR A 175 5.56 -10.30 1.02
C THR A 175 6.35 -11.40 0.34
N THR A 176 6.88 -11.18 -0.86
CA THR A 176 7.63 -12.19 -1.63
C THR A 176 9.14 -11.97 -1.59
N ARG A 177 9.62 -10.85 -1.04
CA ARG A 177 11.04 -10.47 -1.02
C ARG A 177 11.63 -10.56 -2.42
N SER A 178 12.83 -11.13 -2.57
CA SER A 178 13.55 -11.29 -3.84
C SER A 178 12.89 -12.25 -4.84
N ALA A 179 11.86 -13.01 -4.46
CA ALA A 179 11.05 -13.76 -5.43
C ALA A 179 10.21 -12.82 -6.31
N GLY A 180 10.09 -11.54 -5.94
CA GLY A 180 9.45 -10.53 -6.77
C GLY A 180 7.96 -10.77 -6.98
N ALA A 181 7.39 -10.10 -7.97
CA ALA A 181 6.01 -10.32 -8.42
C ALA A 181 5.82 -9.83 -9.85
N VAL A 182 4.78 -10.33 -10.52
CA VAL A 182 4.35 -9.80 -11.82
C VAL A 182 3.07 -9.00 -11.62
N VAL A 183 3.00 -7.82 -12.22
CA VAL A 183 1.79 -6.99 -12.30
C VAL A 183 1.39 -6.90 -13.77
N VAL A 184 0.13 -7.19 -14.07
CA VAL A 184 -0.43 -7.04 -15.42
C VAL A 184 -1.04 -5.65 -15.58
N LEU A 185 -0.85 -5.02 -16.72
CA LEU A 185 -1.48 -3.74 -17.07
C LEU A 185 -2.29 -3.95 -18.34
N SER A 186 -3.61 -4.10 -18.20
CA SER A 186 -4.50 -4.20 -19.35
C SER A 186 -4.63 -2.83 -20.03
N VAL A 187 -4.82 -2.83 -21.36
CA VAL A 187 -5.24 -1.63 -22.09
C VAL A 187 -6.55 -1.11 -21.51
N GLN A 188 -6.65 0.21 -21.34
CA GLN A 188 -7.84 0.91 -20.86
C GLN A 188 -8.21 2.00 -21.88
N ASP A 189 -9.24 2.79 -21.56
CA ASP A 189 -9.62 4.01 -22.28
C ASP A 189 -8.38 4.85 -22.61
N VAL A 190 -8.35 5.40 -23.83
CA VAL A 190 -7.18 6.10 -24.39
C VAL A 190 -6.63 7.17 -23.45
N ASP A 191 -7.50 7.85 -22.69
CA ASP A 191 -7.12 8.96 -21.84
C ASP A 191 -6.48 8.55 -20.50
N LEU A 192 -6.74 7.33 -20.01
CA LEU A 192 -6.24 6.76 -18.76
C LEU A 192 -5.51 5.42 -18.95
N CYS A 193 -5.06 5.11 -20.17
CA CYS A 193 -4.42 3.84 -20.48
C CYS A 193 -3.00 3.75 -19.88
N PRO A 194 -2.73 2.80 -18.96
CA PRO A 194 -1.41 2.67 -18.35
C PRO A 194 -0.36 2.16 -19.35
N VAL A 195 -0.77 1.31 -20.30
CA VAL A 195 0.11 0.77 -21.35
C VAL A 195 0.59 1.90 -22.26
N SER A 196 -0.34 2.70 -22.79
CA SER A 196 -0.02 3.82 -23.69
C SER A 196 0.81 4.89 -22.99
N ALA A 197 0.48 5.24 -21.74
CA ALA A 197 1.23 6.23 -20.98
C ALA A 197 2.65 5.77 -20.64
N LEU A 198 2.83 4.49 -20.27
CA LEU A 198 4.15 3.94 -19.99
C LEU A 198 4.99 3.82 -21.27
N SER A 199 4.41 3.35 -22.38
CA SER A 199 5.09 3.34 -23.67
C SER A 199 5.54 4.74 -24.08
N ALA A 200 4.66 5.74 -24.00
CA ALA A 200 5.01 7.14 -24.29
C ALA A 200 6.16 7.62 -23.40
N HIS A 201 6.11 7.37 -22.09
CA HIS A 201 7.18 7.73 -21.16
C HIS A 201 8.53 7.13 -21.56
N LEU A 202 8.57 5.83 -21.88
CA LEU A 202 9.80 5.12 -22.23
C LEU A 202 10.38 5.62 -23.57
N THR A 203 9.53 5.96 -24.54
CA THR A 203 9.95 6.51 -25.83
C THR A 203 10.45 7.95 -25.71
N THR A 204 9.75 8.80 -24.95
CA THR A 204 10.12 10.23 -24.79
C THR A 204 11.39 10.41 -23.97
N SER A 205 11.59 9.61 -22.93
CA SER A 205 12.83 9.60 -22.15
C SER A 205 13.69 8.39 -22.56
N ALA A 206 14.53 8.52 -23.59
CA ALA A 206 15.42 7.45 -24.04
C ALA A 206 16.59 7.20 -23.05
N LEU A 207 16.32 6.49 -21.96
CA LEU A 207 17.29 6.08 -20.95
C LEU A 207 17.55 4.57 -21.03
N PRO A 208 18.73 4.08 -20.60
CA PRO A 208 19.06 2.66 -20.65
C PRO A 208 18.10 1.79 -19.84
N ASP A 209 17.97 0.53 -20.23
CA ASP A 209 17.11 -0.48 -19.60
C ASP A 209 17.44 -0.74 -18.12
N SER A 210 18.67 -0.47 -17.72
CA SER A 210 19.14 -0.55 -16.33
C SER A 210 18.62 0.59 -15.43
N SER A 211 18.04 1.65 -16.00
CA SER A 211 17.46 2.77 -15.23
C SER A 211 16.18 2.34 -14.52
N ALA A 212 15.82 3.04 -13.44
CA ALA A 212 14.51 2.86 -12.80
C ALA A 212 13.39 3.05 -13.83
N LEU A 213 12.30 2.28 -13.72
CA LEU A 213 11.23 2.26 -14.71
C LEU A 213 10.70 3.65 -15.06
N PHE A 214 10.42 4.47 -14.03
CA PHE A 214 9.93 5.84 -14.17
C PHE A 214 11.03 6.89 -14.05
N ALA A 215 12.28 6.55 -14.36
CA ALA A 215 13.33 7.56 -14.47
C ALA A 215 13.06 8.50 -15.66
N TYR A 216 13.30 9.79 -15.45
CA TYR A 216 13.12 10.82 -16.47
C TYR A 216 14.40 11.64 -16.67
N SER A 217 14.49 12.32 -17.82
CA SER A 217 15.60 13.21 -18.14
C SER A 217 15.36 14.59 -17.54
N GLN A 218 16.32 15.14 -16.82
CA GLN A 218 16.30 16.52 -16.32
C GLN A 218 17.61 17.21 -16.73
N GLY A 219 17.57 17.97 -17.83
CA GLY A 219 18.79 18.38 -18.53
C GLY A 219 19.61 17.16 -18.92
N ASN A 220 20.89 17.13 -18.55
CA ASN A 220 21.80 16.00 -18.82
C ASN A 220 21.74 14.89 -17.75
N LYS A 221 20.87 15.02 -16.73
CA LYS A 221 20.78 14.05 -15.63
C LYS A 221 19.65 13.05 -15.86
N ARG A 222 19.90 11.80 -15.45
CA ARG A 222 18.90 10.74 -15.36
C ARG A 222 18.42 10.67 -13.92
N VAL A 223 17.13 10.87 -13.71
CA VAL A 223 16.58 11.06 -12.36
C VAL A 223 15.52 10.01 -12.08
N PRO A 224 15.77 9.06 -11.15
CA PRO A 224 14.74 8.13 -10.69
C PRO A 224 13.55 8.88 -10.08
N LEU A 225 12.33 8.46 -10.39
CA LEU A 225 11.14 9.02 -9.76
C LEU A 225 11.04 8.59 -8.30
N SER A 226 11.30 9.53 -7.38
CA SER A 226 11.15 9.27 -5.95
C SER A 226 9.71 9.45 -5.49
N ARG A 227 9.35 8.77 -4.39
CA ARG A 227 8.04 8.88 -3.76
C ARG A 227 7.64 10.33 -3.45
N SER A 228 8.57 11.14 -2.93
CA SER A 228 8.29 12.53 -2.56
C SER A 228 7.99 13.39 -3.79
N VAL A 229 8.78 13.24 -4.86
CA VAL A 229 8.55 13.95 -6.12
C VAL A 229 7.22 13.55 -6.76
N PHE A 230 6.92 12.26 -6.79
CA PHE A 230 5.66 11.71 -7.31
C PHE A 230 4.45 12.30 -6.59
N LEU A 231 4.41 12.19 -5.25
CA LEU A 231 3.27 12.67 -4.47
C LEU A 231 3.17 14.20 -4.44
N SER A 232 4.30 14.91 -4.43
CA SER A 232 4.31 16.38 -4.50
C SER A 232 3.73 16.87 -5.83
N ARG A 233 4.06 16.20 -6.94
CA ARG A 233 3.54 16.61 -8.25
C ARG A 233 2.04 16.36 -8.40
N LEU A 234 1.55 15.22 -7.91
CA LEU A 234 0.12 14.92 -7.84
C LEU A 234 -0.65 15.92 -6.96
N ARG A 235 -0.08 16.29 -5.81
CA ARG A 235 -0.65 17.32 -4.94
C ARG A 235 -0.83 18.63 -5.68
N ARG A 236 0.20 19.11 -6.38
CA ARG A 236 0.13 20.36 -7.17
C ARG A 236 -0.94 20.31 -8.25
N ALA A 237 -1.11 19.15 -8.91
CA ALA A 237 -2.16 18.97 -9.90
C ALA A 237 -3.57 18.97 -9.27
N ALA A 238 -3.71 18.36 -8.10
CA ALA A 238 -4.97 18.35 -7.34
C ALA A 238 -5.34 19.76 -6.85
N GLU A 239 -4.39 20.50 -6.29
CA GLU A 239 -4.58 21.90 -5.87
C GLU A 239 -5.02 22.78 -7.05
N ALA A 240 -4.38 22.64 -8.21
CA ALA A 240 -4.75 23.37 -9.42
C ALA A 240 -6.14 22.99 -9.96
N ALA A 241 -6.60 21.76 -9.69
CA ALA A 241 -7.95 21.28 -10.02
C ALA A 241 -8.99 21.57 -8.92
N ALA A 242 -8.62 22.26 -7.83
CA ALA A 242 -9.45 22.46 -6.64
C ALA A 242 -9.99 21.14 -6.01
N LEU A 243 -9.17 20.08 -6.06
CA LEU A 243 -9.49 18.75 -5.52
C LEU A 243 -8.71 18.45 -4.23
N PRO A 244 -9.24 17.58 -3.35
CA PRO A 244 -8.56 17.19 -2.12
C PRO A 244 -7.26 16.41 -2.42
N THR A 245 -6.21 16.67 -1.64
CA THR A 245 -4.96 15.94 -1.78
C THR A 245 -5.09 14.50 -1.31
N LEU A 246 -4.87 13.55 -2.22
CA LEU A 246 -4.89 12.12 -1.92
C LEU A 246 -3.51 11.55 -1.58
N HIS A 247 -3.52 10.41 -0.89
CA HIS A 247 -2.32 9.73 -0.45
C HIS A 247 -1.91 8.64 -1.43
N GLY A 248 -0.63 8.23 -1.43
CA GLY A 248 -0.18 7.13 -2.29
C GLY A 248 -0.96 5.81 -2.11
N HIS A 249 -1.47 5.54 -0.91
CA HIS A 249 -2.30 4.36 -0.65
C HIS A 249 -3.68 4.42 -1.35
N SER A 250 -4.18 5.62 -1.64
CA SER A 250 -5.45 5.85 -2.31
C SER A 250 -5.49 5.28 -3.73
N PHE A 251 -4.34 5.09 -4.39
CA PHE A 251 -4.29 4.45 -5.71
C PHE A 251 -4.81 3.02 -5.68
N ARG A 252 -4.35 2.26 -4.69
CA ARG A 252 -4.73 0.86 -4.53
C ARG A 252 -6.16 0.71 -4.02
N ILE A 253 -6.66 1.67 -3.24
CA ILE A 253 -8.08 1.76 -2.85
C ILE A 253 -8.94 2.02 -4.10
N GLY A 254 -8.55 3.03 -4.87
CA GLY A 254 -9.23 3.44 -6.09
C GLY A 254 -9.29 2.36 -7.15
N GLY A 255 -8.14 1.82 -7.54
CA GLY A 255 -8.08 0.77 -8.56
C GLY A 255 -8.84 -0.49 -8.14
N CYS A 256 -8.79 -0.86 -6.86
CA CYS A 256 -9.54 -2.01 -6.37
C CYS A 256 -11.04 -1.79 -6.49
N THR A 257 -11.51 -0.63 -6.04
CA THR A 257 -12.93 -0.25 -6.13
C THR A 257 -13.36 -0.16 -7.60
N GLU A 258 -12.59 0.51 -8.45
CA GLU A 258 -12.90 0.69 -9.88
C GLU A 258 -12.98 -0.63 -10.64
N LEU A 259 -12.02 -1.54 -10.44
CA LEU A 259 -12.05 -2.86 -11.11
C LEU A 259 -13.28 -3.66 -10.70
N LEU A 260 -13.68 -3.59 -9.43
CA LEU A 260 -14.87 -4.27 -8.93
C LEU A 260 -16.16 -3.64 -9.47
N LEU A 261 -16.22 -2.31 -9.56
CA LEU A 261 -17.34 -1.59 -10.18
C LEU A 261 -17.46 -1.90 -11.69
N ARG A 262 -16.35 -2.18 -12.36
CA ARG A 262 -16.32 -2.67 -13.75
C ARG A 262 -16.66 -4.15 -13.91
N GLY A 263 -17.10 -4.82 -12.83
CA GLY A 263 -17.56 -6.21 -12.86
C GLY A 263 -16.45 -7.27 -12.82
N ALA A 264 -15.17 -6.90 -12.63
CA ALA A 264 -14.09 -7.90 -12.49
C ALA A 264 -14.37 -8.85 -11.32
N ALA A 265 -14.12 -10.15 -11.45
CA ALA A 265 -14.39 -11.09 -10.36
C ALA A 265 -13.58 -10.72 -9.11
N ILE A 266 -14.16 -10.92 -7.91
CA ILE A 266 -13.47 -10.60 -6.64
C ILE A 266 -12.15 -11.36 -6.56
N GLU A 267 -12.12 -12.63 -6.98
CA GLU A 267 -10.90 -13.44 -6.97
C GLU A 267 -9.85 -12.94 -7.97
N ASP A 268 -10.25 -12.42 -9.13
CA ASP A 268 -9.32 -11.80 -10.07
C ASP A 268 -8.71 -10.53 -9.50
N VAL A 269 -9.52 -9.66 -8.88
CA VAL A 269 -9.04 -8.45 -8.21
C VAL A 269 -8.15 -8.79 -7.01
N LYS A 270 -8.48 -9.84 -6.25
CA LYS A 270 -7.65 -10.36 -5.15
C LYS A 270 -6.29 -10.84 -5.65
N ALA A 271 -6.28 -11.67 -6.69
CA ALA A 271 -5.07 -12.18 -7.32
C ALA A 271 -4.22 -11.05 -7.89
N HIS A 272 -4.85 -10.13 -8.65
CA HIS A 272 -4.20 -8.97 -9.26
C HIS A 272 -3.57 -8.04 -8.22
N GLY A 273 -4.30 -7.77 -7.14
CA GLY A 273 -3.82 -7.01 -6.01
C GLY A 273 -2.81 -7.76 -5.14
N ARG A 274 -2.60 -9.06 -5.36
CA ARG A 274 -1.67 -9.90 -4.59
C ARG A 274 -2.09 -10.01 -3.11
N TRP A 275 -3.39 -10.08 -2.84
CA TRP A 275 -3.95 -10.31 -1.51
C TRP A 275 -4.15 -11.81 -1.30
N ARG A 276 -3.54 -12.36 -0.23
CA ARG A 276 -3.72 -13.78 0.17
C ARG A 276 -4.89 -14.00 1.12
N SER A 277 -5.44 -12.93 1.68
CA SER A 277 -6.53 -12.95 2.66
C SER A 277 -7.55 -11.87 2.35
N ASP A 278 -8.56 -11.73 3.19
CA ASP A 278 -9.62 -10.72 3.05
C ASP A 278 -9.17 -9.29 3.34
N ALA A 279 -7.86 -9.04 3.40
CA ALA A 279 -7.27 -7.71 3.46
C ALA A 279 -7.58 -6.83 2.23
N TRP A 280 -8.25 -7.34 1.19
CA TRP A 280 -8.75 -6.53 0.07
C TRP A 280 -10.02 -5.74 0.46
N THR A 281 -10.84 -6.25 1.39
CA THR A 281 -12.11 -5.61 1.79
C THR A 281 -11.92 -4.17 2.27
N VAL A 282 -10.84 -3.89 2.99
CA VAL A 282 -10.51 -2.53 3.48
C VAL A 282 -10.19 -1.52 2.37
N TYR A 283 -10.01 -1.98 1.12
CA TYR A 283 -9.75 -1.15 -0.05
C TYR A 283 -11.02 -0.79 -0.83
N VAL A 284 -12.17 -1.42 -0.55
CA VAL A 284 -13.45 -1.08 -1.18
C VAL A 284 -13.99 0.20 -0.54
N ARG A 285 -14.39 1.17 -1.36
CA ARG A 285 -15.01 2.44 -0.88
C ARG A 285 -16.46 2.62 -1.29
N ASP A 286 -16.89 1.93 -2.33
CA ASP A 286 -18.28 1.89 -2.75
C ASP A 286 -18.83 0.46 -2.59
N HIS A 287 -19.27 0.12 -1.39
CA HIS A 287 -19.86 -1.20 -1.14
C HIS A 287 -21.20 -1.35 -1.85
N ALA A 288 -22.02 -0.30 -1.88
CA ALA A 288 -23.34 -0.38 -2.49
C ALA A 288 -23.23 -0.65 -3.98
N GLY A 289 -22.46 0.14 -4.73
CA GLY A 289 -22.27 -0.05 -6.17
C GLY A 289 -21.55 -1.35 -6.52
N VAL A 290 -20.59 -1.80 -5.70
CA VAL A 290 -19.88 -3.07 -5.98
C VAL A 290 -20.78 -4.28 -5.77
N PHE A 291 -21.64 -4.27 -4.75
CA PHE A 291 -22.41 -5.45 -4.35
C PHE A 291 -23.86 -5.43 -4.82
N SER A 292 -24.46 -4.28 -5.17
CA SER A 292 -25.83 -4.21 -5.69
C SER A 292 -26.01 -5.11 -6.90
N ASP A 293 -25.13 -4.98 -7.89
CA ASP A 293 -25.25 -5.65 -9.18
C ASP A 293 -24.82 -7.12 -9.11
N ARG A 294 -23.95 -7.44 -8.15
CA ARG A 294 -23.46 -8.82 -7.94
C ARG A 294 -24.43 -9.67 -7.13
N LEU A 295 -25.18 -9.05 -6.23
CA LEU A 295 -26.12 -9.74 -5.35
C LEU A 295 -27.56 -9.63 -5.85
N SER A 296 -27.83 -8.78 -6.84
CA SER A 296 -29.11 -8.78 -7.54
C SER A 296 -29.31 -10.13 -8.25
N VAL A 297 -30.54 -10.64 -8.20
CA VAL A 297 -30.95 -11.78 -9.02
C VAL A 297 -30.78 -11.38 -10.49
N ALA A 298 -30.04 -12.17 -11.26
CA ALA A 298 -29.93 -11.94 -12.69
C ALA A 298 -31.34 -11.95 -13.31
N PRO A 299 -31.67 -11.01 -14.21
CA PRO A 299 -32.92 -11.06 -14.95
C PRO A 299 -33.04 -12.32 -15.80
#